data_AF-A0A7D9J683-F1
#
_entry.id   AF-A0A7D9J683-F1
#
_cell.length_a   1.000
_cell.length_b   1.000
_cell.length_c   1.000
_cell.angle_alpha   90.00
_cell.angle_beta   90.00
_cell.angle_gamma   90.00
#
_symmetry.space_group_name_H-M   'P 1'
#
loop_
_entity.id
_entity.type
_entity.pdbx_description
1 polymer ?
#
loop_
_entity_poly.entity_id
_entity_poly.type
_entity_poly.pdbx_seq_one_letter_code
_entity_poly.pdbx_strand_id
1 'polypeptide(L)'
;DLSGDENAIDDHKTIPFNSLWKIWKELAILQVLDKHAPLQSKKIKSKKLPWITNHIKQMIITRDKLKRRAIVTKHESDWKNYKRARNETNTQLRLAKKEYYTNKISSESQNPKAAWKTINSLIRKQNRPTKVDELNINNVKLTSPEDIAEIDTTE
;
A
#
# COMPACT_ATOMS: atom_id res chain seq x y z
N ASP A 1 2.62 -84.11 -7.28
CA ASP A 1 3.72 -83.25 -6.82
C ASP A 1 3.69 -81.89 -7.49
N LEU A 2 3.62 -80.86 -6.64
CA LEU A 2 4.20 -79.51 -6.74
C LEU A 2 3.84 -78.68 -8.00
N SER A 3 2.95 -77.69 -7.87
CA SER A 3 3.26 -76.30 -7.44
C SER A 3 3.96 -75.47 -8.51
N GLY A 4 3.32 -74.35 -8.89
CA GLY A 4 3.85 -73.29 -9.76
C GLY A 4 2.91 -73.06 -10.95
N ASP A 5 2.35 -71.90 -11.22
CA ASP A 5 2.57 -70.55 -10.71
C ASP A 5 1.25 -69.77 -10.88
N GLU A 6 0.51 -69.56 -9.78
CA GLU A 6 -0.44 -68.46 -9.71
C GLU A 6 0.37 -67.22 -9.33
N ASN A 7 0.77 -66.42 -10.32
CA ASN A 7 0.97 -64.98 -10.20
C ASN A 7 1.19 -64.41 -11.60
N ALA A 8 0.13 -64.50 -12.42
CA ALA A 8 0.00 -63.61 -13.55
C ALA A 8 -0.11 -62.18 -13.00
N ILE A 9 0.89 -61.38 -13.34
CA ILE A 9 1.04 -59.96 -13.09
C ILE A 9 -0.27 -59.26 -13.49
N ASP A 10 -1.07 -58.85 -12.50
CA ASP A 10 -2.24 -58.00 -12.74
C ASP A 10 -1.74 -56.56 -12.93
N ASP A 11 -1.32 -56.32 -14.17
CA ASP A 11 -1.13 -55.01 -14.75
C ASP A 11 -2.46 -54.27 -14.74
N HIS A 12 -2.80 -53.62 -13.62
CA HIS A 12 -3.50 -52.33 -13.57
C HIS A 12 -3.60 -51.89 -12.10
N LYS A 13 -2.54 -51.25 -11.58
CA LYS A 13 -2.67 -50.36 -10.42
C LYS A 13 -3.62 -49.23 -10.81
N THR A 14 -4.91 -49.46 -10.61
CA THR A 14 -5.96 -48.44 -10.74
C THR A 14 -5.62 -47.35 -9.74
N ILE A 15 -5.26 -46.18 -10.25
CA ILE A 15 -5.00 -45.01 -9.42
C ILE A 15 -6.32 -44.74 -8.67
N PRO A 16 -6.31 -44.77 -7.32
CA PRO A 16 -7.53 -44.52 -6.55
C PRO A 16 -8.18 -43.22 -7.01
N PHE A 17 -9.50 -43.19 -7.13
CA PHE A 17 -10.24 -42.02 -7.64
C PHE A 17 -9.82 -40.70 -6.96
N ASN A 18 -9.57 -40.76 -5.64
CA ASN A 18 -9.08 -39.62 -4.86
C ASN A 18 -7.70 -39.12 -5.34
N SER A 19 -6.80 -40.05 -5.68
CA SER A 19 -5.49 -39.74 -6.26
C SER A 19 -5.63 -39.14 -7.67
N LEU A 20 -6.54 -39.66 -8.49
CA LEU A 20 -6.81 -39.12 -9.83
C LEU A 20 -7.39 -37.71 -9.77
N TRP A 21 -8.36 -37.48 -8.88
CA TRP A 21 -8.93 -36.15 -8.62
C TRP A 21 -7.85 -35.15 -8.19
N LYS A 22 -6.95 -35.56 -7.30
CA LYS A 22 -5.84 -34.72 -6.84
C LYS A 22 -4.89 -34.37 -7.99
N ILE A 23 -4.49 -35.35 -8.79
CA ILE A 23 -3.63 -35.13 -9.96
C ILE A 23 -4.29 -34.18 -10.96
N TRP A 24 -5.57 -34.41 -11.27
CA TRP A 24 -6.33 -33.57 -12.19
C TRP A 24 -6.45 -32.13 -11.69
N LYS A 25 -6.80 -31.94 -10.41
CA LYS A 25 -6.91 -30.62 -9.79
C LYS A 25 -5.58 -29.86 -9.83
N GLU A 26 -4.49 -30.50 -9.41
CA GLU A 26 -3.18 -29.86 -9.29
C GLU A 26 -2.54 -29.60 -10.66
N LEU A 27 -2.63 -30.54 -11.60
CA LEU A 27 -1.98 -30.42 -12.91
C LEU A 27 -2.82 -29.66 -13.93
N ALA A 28 -4.13 -29.89 -14.01
CA ALA A 28 -4.93 -29.29 -15.06
C ALA A 28 -5.50 -27.93 -14.64
N ILE A 29 -6.12 -27.86 -13.45
CA ILE A 29 -6.82 -26.64 -13.04
C ILE A 29 -5.85 -25.57 -12.54
N LEU A 30 -4.96 -25.91 -11.61
CA LEU A 30 -4.07 -24.90 -11.02
C LEU A 30 -3.11 -24.30 -12.05
N GLN A 31 -2.56 -25.10 -12.97
CA GLN A 31 -1.68 -24.57 -14.03
C GLN A 31 -2.41 -23.61 -14.97
N VAL A 32 -3.66 -23.91 -15.32
CA VAL A 32 -4.50 -23.01 -16.14
C VAL A 32 -4.84 -21.75 -15.35
N LEU A 33 -5.18 -21.88 -14.07
CA LEU A 33 -5.46 -20.74 -13.20
C LEU A 33 -4.22 -19.87 -12.99
N ASP A 34 -3.04 -20.42 -12.77
CA ASP A 34 -1.81 -19.65 -12.60
C ASP A 34 -1.43 -18.89 -13.88
N LYS A 35 -1.71 -19.47 -15.05
CA LYS A 35 -1.48 -18.82 -16.36
C LYS A 35 -2.48 -17.69 -16.65
N HIS A 36 -3.77 -17.92 -16.38
CA HIS A 36 -4.85 -17.03 -16.82
C HIS A 36 -5.39 -16.11 -15.71
N ALA A 37 -5.24 -16.49 -14.44
CA ALA A 37 -5.72 -15.78 -13.27
C ALA A 37 -4.73 -15.91 -12.08
N PRO A 38 -3.45 -15.52 -12.25
CA PRO A 38 -2.44 -15.66 -11.21
C PRO A 38 -2.88 -14.92 -9.94
N LEU A 39 -2.60 -15.53 -8.78
CA LEU A 39 -2.86 -14.89 -7.50
C LEU A 39 -1.92 -13.68 -7.32
N GLN A 40 -2.48 -12.47 -7.32
CA GLN A 40 -1.71 -11.25 -7.16
C GLN A 40 -1.96 -10.61 -5.80
N SER A 41 -0.89 -10.46 -5.01
CA SER A 41 -0.93 -9.64 -3.79
C SER A 41 -0.90 -8.16 -4.17
N LYS A 42 -1.99 -7.45 -3.91
CA LYS A 42 -2.08 -6.00 -4.11
C LYS A 42 -2.14 -5.28 -2.78
N LYS A 43 -1.30 -4.27 -2.60
CA LYS A 43 -1.34 -3.39 -1.43
C LYS A 43 -2.58 -2.51 -1.50
N ILE A 44 -3.58 -2.80 -0.68
CA ILE A 44 -4.76 -1.94 -0.52
C ILE A 44 -4.31 -0.66 0.21
N LYS A 45 -4.47 0.50 -0.44
CA LYS A 45 -4.28 1.79 0.22
C LYS A 45 -5.41 1.97 1.23
N SER A 46 -5.11 1.76 2.50
CA SER A 46 -6.07 1.66 3.62
C SER A 46 -6.98 2.90 3.79
N LYS A 47 -6.56 4.10 3.34
CA LYS A 47 -7.33 5.32 3.59
C LYS A 47 -7.53 6.13 2.31
N LYS A 48 -8.79 6.25 1.88
CA LYS A 48 -9.19 7.27 0.91
C LYS A 48 -8.99 8.64 1.56
N LEU A 49 -8.44 9.58 0.83
CA LEU A 49 -8.26 10.96 1.30
C LEU A 49 -9.66 11.57 1.48
N PRO A 50 -10.06 11.95 2.72
CA PRO A 50 -11.45 12.30 3.01
C PRO A 50 -11.89 13.60 2.32
N TRP A 51 -10.95 14.49 1.99
CA TRP A 51 -11.22 15.72 1.25
C TRP A 51 -11.29 15.55 -0.28
N ILE A 52 -11.10 14.35 -0.83
CA ILE A 52 -11.23 14.11 -2.27
C ILE A 52 -12.67 13.71 -2.60
N THR A 53 -13.44 14.69 -3.02
CA THR A 53 -14.82 14.50 -3.50
C THR A 53 -14.86 13.93 -4.91
N ASN A 54 -16.02 13.42 -5.33
CA ASN A 54 -16.22 12.95 -6.70
C ASN A 54 -16.03 14.06 -7.74
N HIS A 55 -16.38 15.30 -7.40
CA HIS A 55 -16.13 16.47 -8.25
C HIS A 55 -14.64 16.64 -8.56
N ILE A 56 -13.78 16.62 -7.53
CA ILE A 56 -12.33 16.72 -7.71
C ILE A 56 -11.79 15.57 -8.54
N LYS A 57 -12.32 14.35 -8.39
CA LYS A 57 -11.96 13.21 -9.25
C LYS A 57 -12.29 13.49 -10.73
N GLN A 58 -13.45 14.06 -11.02
CA GLN A 58 -13.82 14.42 -12.39
C GLN A 58 -12.89 15.50 -12.97
N MET A 59 -12.48 16.47 -12.15
CA MET A 59 -11.48 17.47 -12.55
C MET A 59 -10.12 16.83 -12.88
N ILE A 60 -9.66 15.90 -12.04
CA ILE A 60 -8.43 15.12 -12.28
C ILE A 60 -8.52 14.34 -13.59
N ILE A 61 -9.63 13.64 -13.83
CA ILE A 61 -9.87 12.89 -15.07
C ILE A 61 -9.83 13.82 -16.28
N THR A 62 -10.47 14.98 -16.19
CA THR A 62 -10.52 15.98 -17.27
C THR A 62 -9.14 16.55 -17.57
N ARG A 63 -8.38 16.93 -16.53
CA ARG A 63 -6.98 17.35 -16.64
C ARG A 63 -6.13 16.29 -17.35
N ASP A 64 -6.29 15.02 -16.98
CA ASP A 64 -5.49 13.92 -17.54
C ASP A 64 -5.88 13.60 -19.00
N LYS A 65 -7.15 13.78 -19.36
CA LYS A 65 -7.61 13.72 -20.76
C LYS A 65 -6.98 14.86 -21.58
N LEU A 66 -6.99 16.09 -21.07
CA LEU A 66 -6.38 17.25 -21.72
C LEU A 66 -4.87 17.08 -21.88
N LYS A 67 -4.19 16.53 -20.86
CA LYS A 67 -2.75 16.21 -20.93
C LYS A 67 -2.47 15.22 -22.05
N ARG A 68 -3.23 14.12 -22.12
CA ARG A 68 -3.10 13.11 -23.18
C ARG A 68 -3.30 13.74 -24.56
N ARG A 69 -4.33 14.58 -24.72
CA ARG A 69 -4.58 15.28 -25.98
C ARG A 69 -3.42 16.20 -26.37
N ALA A 70 -2.94 17.04 -25.45
CA ALA A 70 -1.82 17.96 -25.70
C ALA A 70 -0.52 17.25 -26.10
N ILE A 71 -0.27 16.06 -25.55
CA ILE A 71 0.89 15.22 -25.92
C ILE A 71 0.76 14.73 -27.38
N VAL A 72 -0.45 14.33 -27.79
CA VAL A 72 -0.71 13.82 -29.14
C VAL A 72 -0.70 14.95 -30.18
N THR A 73 -1.45 16.03 -29.92
CA THR A 73 -1.65 17.11 -30.89
C THR A 73 -0.46 18.07 -30.98
N LYS A 74 0.32 18.22 -29.89
CA LYS A 74 1.46 19.15 -29.76
C LYS A 74 1.12 20.62 -30.04
N HIS A 75 -0.15 20.98 -30.11
CA HIS A 75 -0.59 22.36 -30.30
C HIS A 75 -0.51 23.16 -29.01
N GLU A 76 -0.11 24.42 -29.11
CA GLU A 76 0.01 25.31 -27.95
C GLU A 76 -1.34 25.57 -27.26
N SER A 77 -2.43 25.62 -28.02
CA SER A 77 -3.79 25.78 -27.50
C SER A 77 -4.20 24.65 -26.55
N ASP A 78 -3.86 23.41 -26.88
CA ASP A 78 -4.11 22.25 -26.02
C ASP A 78 -3.26 22.27 -24.76
N TRP A 79 -2.00 22.71 -24.86
CA TRP A 79 -1.16 22.95 -23.69
C TRP A 79 -1.71 24.05 -22.79
N LYS A 80 -2.27 25.12 -23.35
CA LYS A 80 -2.93 26.20 -22.59
C LYS A 80 -4.16 25.67 -21.84
N ASN A 81 -4.98 24.86 -22.50
CA ASN A 81 -6.14 24.22 -21.89
C ASN A 81 -5.75 23.28 -20.74
N TYR A 82 -4.71 22.45 -20.95
CA TYR A 82 -4.16 21.61 -19.88
C TYR A 82 -3.64 22.44 -18.70
N LYS A 83 -2.88 23.51 -18.96
CA LYS A 83 -2.36 24.41 -17.90
C LYS A 83 -3.49 25.00 -17.06
N ARG A 84 -4.57 25.46 -17.70
CA ARG A 84 -5.77 25.96 -17.00
C ARG A 84 -6.40 24.89 -16.12
N ALA A 85 -6.71 23.73 -16.68
CA ALA A 85 -7.34 22.63 -15.94
C ALA A 85 -6.45 22.11 -14.79
N ARG A 86 -5.13 22.08 -14.98
CA ARG A 86 -4.16 21.74 -13.93
C ARG A 86 -4.26 22.73 -12.76
N ASN A 87 -4.28 24.02 -13.06
CA ASN A 87 -4.33 25.06 -12.04
C ASN A 87 -5.65 25.04 -11.28
N GLU A 88 -6.79 24.92 -11.97
CA GLU A 88 -8.09 24.75 -11.34
C GLU A 88 -8.14 23.53 -10.43
N THR A 89 -7.68 22.37 -10.93
CA THR A 89 -7.65 21.13 -10.14
C THR A 89 -6.79 21.30 -8.88
N ASN A 90 -5.62 21.92 -9.00
CA ASN A 90 -4.73 22.16 -7.87
C ASN A 90 -5.35 23.13 -6.84
N THR A 91 -5.98 24.20 -7.32
CA THR A 91 -6.70 25.15 -6.47
C THR A 91 -7.82 24.46 -5.71
N GLN A 92 -8.64 23.67 -6.38
CA GLN A 92 -9.74 22.93 -5.74
C GLN A 92 -9.23 21.90 -4.74
N LEU A 93 -8.14 21.18 -5.06
CA LEU A 93 -7.54 20.25 -4.12
C LEU A 93 -7.01 20.95 -2.86
N ARG A 94 -6.41 22.15 -3.02
CA ARG A 94 -5.93 22.95 -1.89
C ARG A 94 -7.08 23.47 -1.04
N LEU A 95 -8.16 23.94 -1.68
CA LEU A 95 -9.37 24.41 -1.00
C LEU A 95 -10.03 23.29 -0.21
N ALA A 96 -10.30 22.15 -0.84
CA ALA A 96 -10.95 21.02 -0.17
C ALA A 96 -10.10 20.48 1.00
N LYS A 97 -8.77 20.43 0.83
CA LYS A 97 -7.87 20.07 1.94
C LYS A 97 -7.97 21.08 3.08
N LYS A 98 -7.93 22.39 2.78
CA LYS A 98 -8.05 23.45 3.77
C LYS A 98 -9.38 23.32 4.52
N GLU A 99 -10.48 23.28 3.80
CA GLU A 99 -11.83 23.17 4.34
C GLU A 99 -11.98 21.97 5.27
N TYR A 100 -11.51 20.79 4.84
CA TYR A 100 -11.56 19.60 5.68
C TYR A 100 -10.84 19.79 7.02
N TYR A 101 -9.62 20.32 7.02
CA TYR A 101 -8.87 20.51 8.26
C TYR A 101 -9.42 21.67 9.10
N THR A 102 -9.90 22.74 8.48
CA THR A 102 -10.59 23.83 9.19
C THR A 102 -11.83 23.30 9.90
N ASN A 103 -12.70 22.57 9.20
CA ASN A 103 -13.91 22.00 9.77
C ASN A 103 -13.58 20.98 10.87
N LYS A 104 -12.56 20.14 10.66
CA LYS A 104 -12.12 19.17 11.66
C LYS A 104 -11.63 19.86 12.94
N ILE A 105 -10.79 20.88 12.82
CA ILE A 105 -10.29 21.63 13.98
C ILE A 105 -11.44 22.37 14.69
N SER A 106 -12.35 22.98 13.94
CA SER A 106 -13.54 23.64 14.50
C SER A 106 -14.46 22.68 15.24
N SER A 107 -14.62 21.44 14.75
CA SER A 107 -15.38 20.39 15.43
C SER A 107 -14.71 19.88 16.72
N GLU A 108 -13.38 19.99 16.81
CA GLU A 108 -12.59 19.59 17.98
C GLU A 108 -12.38 20.77 18.97
N SER A 109 -13.16 21.86 18.84
CA SER A 109 -12.98 23.09 19.63
C SER A 109 -13.11 22.89 21.14
N GLN A 110 -13.92 21.92 21.57
CA GLN A 110 -14.08 21.54 22.98
C GLN A 110 -12.95 20.63 23.50
N ASN A 111 -12.05 20.15 22.63
CA ASN A 111 -10.94 19.29 22.99
C ASN A 111 -9.61 19.80 22.39
N PRO A 112 -8.93 20.74 23.08
CA PRO A 112 -7.67 21.32 22.62
C PRO A 112 -6.60 20.25 22.34
N LYS A 113 -6.55 19.17 23.12
CA LYS A 113 -5.59 18.07 22.93
C LYS A 113 -5.81 17.35 21.60
N ALA A 114 -7.07 17.12 21.22
CA ALA A 114 -7.42 16.53 19.92
C ALA A 114 -7.06 17.46 18.76
N ALA A 115 -7.41 18.75 18.86
CA ALA A 115 -7.07 19.76 17.86
C ALA A 115 -5.54 19.87 17.66
N TRP A 116 -4.77 19.92 18.76
CA TRP A 116 -3.31 19.92 18.72
C TRP A 116 -2.73 18.64 18.11
N LYS A 117 -3.33 17.47 18.36
CA LYS A 117 -2.95 16.22 17.68
C LYS A 117 -3.16 16.30 16.17
N THR A 118 -4.31 16.86 15.74
CA THR A 118 -4.61 17.09 14.32
C THR A 118 -3.60 18.08 13.69
N ILE A 119 -3.30 19.19 14.35
CA ILE A 119 -2.30 20.18 13.89
C ILE A 119 -0.89 19.58 13.83
N ASN A 120 -0.47 18.87 14.88
CA ASN A 120 0.83 18.20 14.91
C ASN A 120 0.95 17.17 13.78
N SER A 121 -0.13 16.49 13.41
CA SER A 121 -0.13 15.57 12.26
C SER A 121 0.07 16.26 10.90
N LEU A 122 -0.25 17.56 10.81
CA LEU A 122 -0.04 18.38 9.61
C LEU A 122 1.38 18.95 9.53
N ILE A 123 1.93 19.38 10.67
CA ILE A 123 3.21 20.08 10.76
C ILE A 123 4.37 19.09 10.84
N ARG A 124 4.25 18.07 11.69
CA ARG A 124 5.33 17.10 11.87
C ARG A 124 5.30 16.09 10.72
N LYS A 125 6.39 16.07 9.93
CA LYS A 125 6.83 14.81 9.32
C LYS A 125 6.84 13.80 10.46
N GLN A 126 6.15 12.68 10.32
CA GLN A 126 6.19 11.59 11.30
C GLN A 126 7.67 11.30 11.57
N ASN A 127 8.23 11.83 12.66
CA ASN A 127 9.52 11.39 13.14
C ASN A 127 9.24 9.94 13.49
N ARG A 128 9.73 9.04 12.65
CA ARG A 128 9.94 7.67 13.09
C ARG A 128 10.76 7.84 14.37
N PRO A 129 10.34 7.28 15.51
CA PRO A 129 11.23 7.25 16.65
C PRO A 129 12.54 6.64 16.12
N THR A 130 13.59 7.45 16.07
CA THR A 130 14.94 6.93 15.92
C THR A 130 15.17 6.19 17.22
N LYS A 131 14.95 4.87 17.19
CA LYS A 131 15.47 4.02 18.25
C LYS A 131 16.98 4.21 18.18
N VAL A 132 17.54 4.96 19.13
CA VAL A 132 18.98 5.07 19.27
C VAL A 132 19.37 3.72 19.85
N ASP A 133 19.81 2.81 18.97
CA ASP A 133 20.15 1.45 19.38
C ASP A 133 21.53 1.42 20.08
N GLU A 134 22.40 2.40 19.81
CA GLU A 134 23.79 2.39 20.28
C GLU A 134 24.32 3.82 20.49
N LEU A 135 24.99 4.06 21.62
CA LEU A 135 25.79 5.27 21.89
C LEU A 135 27.25 4.87 22.07
N ASN A 136 28.17 5.55 21.38
CA ASN A 136 29.61 5.29 21.48
C ASN A 136 30.30 6.49 22.15
N ILE A 137 30.73 6.32 23.39
CA ILE A 137 31.48 7.32 24.16
C ILE A 137 32.84 6.69 24.46
N ASN A 138 33.93 7.33 24.02
CA ASN A 138 35.31 6.90 24.31
C ASN A 138 35.61 5.42 23.99
N ASN A 139 35.16 4.91 22.83
CA ASN A 139 35.27 3.51 22.39
C ASN A 139 34.45 2.49 23.21
N VAL A 140 33.61 2.93 24.14
CA VAL A 140 32.67 2.05 24.84
C VAL A 140 31.32 2.12 24.13
N LYS A 141 30.86 0.96 23.64
CA LYS A 141 29.57 0.80 22.97
C LYS A 141 28.50 0.49 24.02
N LEU A 142 27.58 1.43 24.21
CA LEU A 142 26.46 1.30 25.15
C LEU A 142 25.19 0.98 24.39
N THR A 143 24.58 -0.15 24.75
CA THR A 143 23.41 -0.73 24.07
C THR A 143 22.21 -0.88 25.00
N SER A 144 22.38 -0.79 26.33
CA SER A 144 21.27 -0.90 27.29
C SER A 144 20.74 0.48 27.70
N PRO A 145 19.40 0.65 27.83
CA PRO A 145 18.80 1.88 28.35
C PRO A 145 19.25 2.24 29.77
N GLU A 146 19.59 1.27 30.63
CA GLU A 146 20.11 1.53 31.97
C GLU A 146 21.50 2.18 31.92
N ASP A 147 22.43 1.62 31.16
CA ASP A 147 23.81 2.13 31.04
C ASP A 147 23.87 3.57 30.50
N ILE A 148 22.91 3.94 29.63
CA ILE A 148 22.81 5.28 29.06
C ILE A 148 22.31 6.30 30.10
N ALA A 149 21.45 5.87 31.03
CA ALA A 149 20.90 6.73 32.07
C ALA A 149 21.89 7.00 33.22
N GLU A 150 22.80 6.05 33.49
CA GLU A 150 23.79 6.18 34.57
C GLU A 150 24.91 7.16 34.23
N ILE A 151 25.28 7.33 32.95
CA ILE A 151 26.38 8.22 32.52
C ILE A 151 26.12 9.70 32.79
N ASP A 152 24.86 10.13 32.84
CA ASP A 152 24.47 11.53 33.07
C ASP A 152 24.51 11.92 34.56
N THR A 153 24.75 10.95 35.46
CA THR A 153 24.73 11.16 36.92
C THR A 153 26.11 11.28 37.56
N THR A 154 27.18 11.12 36.77
CA THR A 154 28.57 11.22 37.23
C THR A 154 29.24 12.48 36.67
N GLU A 155 28.82 13.65 37.16
CA GLU A 155 29.61 14.90 37.11
C GLU A 155 29.71 15.50 38.52
#